data_AF-A0A3M1P3M6-F1
#
_entry.id   AF-A0A3M1P3M6-F1
#
_cell.length_a   1.000
_cell.length_b   1.000
_cell.length_c   1.000
_cell.angle_alpha   90.00
_cell.angle_beta   90.00
_cell.angle_gamma   90.00
#
_symmetry.space_group_name_H-M   'P 1'
#
loop_
_entity.id
_entity.type
_entity.pdbx_description
1 polymer ?
#
loop_
_entity_poly.entity_id
_entity_poly.type
_entity_poly.pdbx_seq_one_letter_code
_entity_poly.pdbx_strand_id
1 'polypeptide(L)' 'FITTEEDEDVFFTKADLHPKSRNATLREGLKVGFDLKREIKGDRAVNVRVLE' A
#
# COMPACT_ATOMS: atom_id res chain seq x y z
N PHE A 1 7.00 -0.01 1.35
CA PHE A 1 6.75 0.52 0.00
C PHE A 1 6.00 -0.53 -0.80
N ILE A 2 5.24 -0.12 -1.81
CA ILE A 2 4.54 -1.00 -2.75
C ILE A 2 5.07 -0.67 -4.14
N THR A 3 5.58 -1.66 -4.85
CA THR A 3 5.99 -1.51 -6.25
C THR A 3 4.78 -1.72 -7.14
N THR A 4 4.52 -0.77 -8.03
CA THR A 4 3.41 -0.81 -9.00
C THR A 4 3.79 -1.59 -10.26
N GLU A 5 2.81 -1.83 -11.15
CA GLU A 5 3.07 -2.47 -12.45
C GLU A 5 3.91 -1.60 -13.40
N GLU A 6 4.05 -0.31 -13.11
CA GLU A 6 4.88 0.65 -13.85
C GLU A 6 6.29 0.78 -13.26
N ASP A 7 6.69 -0.13 -12.36
CA ASP A 7 7.97 -0.13 -11.63
C ASP A 7 8.18 1.14 -10.74
N GLU A 8 7.10 1.85 -10.39
CA GLU A 8 7.13 2.97 -9.45
C GLU A 8 6.87 2.50 -8.01
N ASP A 9 7.64 3.03 -7.06
CA ASP A 9 7.49 2.74 -5.63
C ASP A 9 6.58 3.77 -4.93
N VAL A 10 5.52 3.28 -4.32
CA VAL A 10 4.57 4.10 -3.56
C VAL A 10 4.76 3.90 -2.06
N PHE A 11 4.84 5.02 -1.33
CA PHE A 11 4.98 5.02 0.11
C PHE A 11 3.64 4.75 0.81
N PHE A 12 3.70 4.01 1.92
CA PHE A 12 2.59 3.87 2.86
C PHE A 12 3.13 3.67 4.28
N THR A 13 2.27 3.89 5.27
CA THR A 13 2.51 3.63 6.69
C THR A 13 1.57 2.56 7.21
N LYS A 14 1.83 2.03 8.40
CA LYS A 14 0.93 1.07 9.07
C LYS A 14 -0.50 1.62 9.29
N ALA A 15 -0.67 2.94 9.36
CA ALA A 15 -1.98 3.57 9.51
C ALA A 15 -2.83 3.51 8.22
N ASP A 16 -2.19 3.30 7.07
CA ASP A 16 -2.84 3.22 5.77
C ASP A 16 -3.40 1.82 5.46
N LEU A 17 -3.08 0.83 6.28
CA LEU A 17 -3.63 -0.51 6.15
C LEU A 17 -5.13 -0.50 6.43
N HIS A 18 -5.90 -1.10 5.54
CA HIS A 18 -7.32 -1.36 5.76
C HIS A 18 -7.50 -2.20 7.05
N PRO A 19 -8.53 -1.94 7.88
CA PRO A 19 -8.70 -2.64 9.17
C PRO A 19 -8.66 -4.17 9.08
N LYS A 20 -9.20 -4.74 8.00
CA LYS A 20 -9.16 -6.21 7.77
C LYS A 20 -7.75 -6.76 7.50
N SER A 21 -6.82 -5.91 7.04
CA SER A 21 -5.45 -6.28 6.71
C SER A 21 -4.43 -5.79 7.75
N ARG A 22 -4.87 -5.12 8.82
CA ARG A 22 -4.00 -4.49 9.82
C ARG A 22 -3.17 -5.48 10.64
N ASN A 23 -3.66 -6.72 10.75
CA ASN A 23 -2.97 -7.83 11.41
C ASN A 23 -2.23 -8.74 10.41
N ALA A 24 -2.30 -8.45 9.11
CA ALA A 24 -1.56 -9.22 8.12
C ALA A 24 -0.06 -8.98 8.27
N THR A 25 0.73 -10.04 8.13
CA THR A 25 2.18 -9.92 8.04
C THR A 25 2.52 -9.53 6.61
N LEU A 26 2.92 -8.28 6.40
CA LEU A 26 3.39 -7.83 5.09
C LEU A 26 4.78 -8.40 4.81
N ARG A 27 4.95 -8.91 3.60
CA ARG A 27 6.21 -9.44 3.07
C ARG A 27 6.32 -9.02 1.61
N GLU A 28 7.55 -8.89 1.13
CA GLU A 28 7.81 -8.66 -0.29
C GLU A 28 7.22 -9.80 -1.14
N GLY A 29 6.74 -9.46 -2.34
CA GLY A 29 6.06 -10.39 -3.24
C GLY A 29 4.57 -10.61 -2.96
N LEU A 30 4.01 -10.07 -1.87
CA LEU A 30 2.56 -10.07 -1.65
C LEU A 30 1.86 -9.11 -2.61
N LYS A 31 0.80 -9.59 -3.25
CA LYS A 31 -0.10 -8.73 -4.01
C LYS A 31 -0.99 -7.93 -3.06
N VAL A 32 -1.10 -6.64 -3.33
CA VAL A 32 -1.92 -5.72 -2.54
C VAL A 32 -2.74 -4.82 -3.45
N GLY A 33 -3.93 -4.47 -3.00
CA GLY A 33 -4.74 -3.41 -3.58
C GLY A 33 -4.66 -2.18 -2.69
N PHE A 34 -4.66 -0.99 -3.28
CA PHE A 34 -4.62 0.27 -2.54
C PHE A 34 -5.25 1.39 -3.36
N ASP A 35 -5.58 2.48 -2.69
CA ASP A 35 -6.03 3.70 -3.33
C ASP A 35 -4.86 4.72 -3.32
N LEU A 36 -4.65 5.46 -4.42
CA LEU A 36 -3.64 6.51 -4.48
C LEU A 36 -4.21 7.83 -3.95
N LYS A 37 -3.48 8.45 -3.02
CA LYS A 37 -3.78 9.78 -2.51
C LYS A 37 -2.64 10.73 -2.86
N ARG A 38 -2.94 11.76 -3.66
CA ARG A 38 -1.99 12.84 -3.95
C ARG A 38 -1.74 13.68 -2.70
N GLU A 39 -0.47 13.84 -2.33
CA GLU A 39 -0.06 14.75 -1.25
C GLU A 39 1.03 15.70 -1.74
N ILE A 40 1.22 16.83 -1.05
CA ILE A 40 2.20 17.88 -1.43
C ILE A 40 3.64 17.32 -1.52
N LYS A 41 3.94 16.26 -0.77
CA LYS A 41 5.26 15.63 -0.69
C LYS A 41 5.45 14.44 -1.64
N GLY A 42 4.43 14.10 -2.43
CA GLY A 42 4.40 12.90 -3.27
C GLY A 42 3.20 12.03 -2.98
N ASP A 43 2.88 11.16 -3.92
CA ASP A 43 1.71 10.28 -3.84
C ASP A 43 1.91 9.20 -2.77
N ARG A 44 0.83 8.90 -2.07
CA ARG A 44 0.81 7.95 -0.95
C ARG A 44 -0.27 6.90 -1.19
N ALA A 45 0.07 5.65 -0.92
CA ALA A 45 -0.90 4.57 -0.91
C ALA A 45 -1.69 4.61 0.41
N VAL A 46 -3.02 4.61 0.28
CA VAL A 46 -3.97 4.56 1.38
C VAL A 46 -4.91 3.37 1.22
N ASN A 47 -5.58 2.98 2.31
CA ASN A 47 -6.55 1.89 2.30
C ASN A 47 -5.98 0.57 1.72
N VAL A 48 -4.75 0.24 2.11
CA VAL A 48 -3.99 -0.89 1.59
C VAL A 48 -4.59 -2.21 2.08
N ARG A 49 -4.82 -3.13 1.16
CA ARG A 49 -5.52 -4.40 1.34
C ARG A 49 -4.63 -5.52 0.81
N VAL A 50 -4.40 -6.56 1.60
CA VAL A 50 -3.74 -7.77 1.08
C VAL A 50 -4.73 -8.51 0.17
N LEU A 51 -4.28 -8.87 -1.03
CA LEU A 51 -5.04 -9.68 -1.98
C LEU A 51 -4.56 -11.13 -1.84
N GLU A 52 -5.51 -12.07 -1.81
CA GLU A 52 -5.22 -13.51 -1.83
C GLU A 52 -4.85 -14.00 -3.24
#